data_AF-A0AAN7ULG8-F1
#
_entry.id   AF-A0AAN7ULG8-F1
#
_cell.length_a   1.000
_cell.length_b   1.000
_cell.length_c   1.000
_cell.angle_alpha   90.00
_cell.angle_beta   90.00
_cell.angle_gamma   90.00
#
_symmetry.space_group_name_H-M   'P 1'
#
loop_
_entity.id
_entity.type
_entity.pdbx_description
1 polymer ?
#
loop_
_entity_poly.entity_id
_entity_poly.type
_entity_poly.pdbx_seq_one_letter_code
_entity_poly.pdbx_strand_id
1 'polypeptide(L)'
;MLEQAQPKSESSESVSLEVMKFLRLWHERMAHANLKAVVVLARQGDIGEMPEGFPKGHENGFEGLQPYMDRLNCDTCTETYGNPSGPASW
;
A
#
# COMPACT_ATOMS: atom_id res chain seq x y z
N MET A 1 -13.69 -43.03 6.94
CA MET A 1 -14.22 -41.66 6.84
C MET A 1 -13.01 -40.73 6.87
N LEU A 2 -12.87 -39.89 5.86
CA LEU A 2 -11.74 -38.98 5.68
C LEU A 2 -11.89 -37.78 6.63
N GLU A 3 -10.81 -37.43 7.33
CA GLU A 3 -10.62 -36.06 7.81
C GLU A 3 -9.22 -35.62 7.38
N GLN A 4 -9.16 -35.01 6.20
CA GLN A 4 -7.99 -34.29 5.75
C GLN A 4 -7.94 -32.98 6.54
N ALA A 5 -7.01 -32.85 7.47
CA ALA A 5 -6.62 -31.57 8.03
C ALA A 5 -5.95 -30.76 6.92
N GLN A 6 -6.71 -29.89 6.24
CA GLN A 6 -6.13 -28.86 5.39
C GLN A 6 -5.32 -27.91 6.28
N PRO A 7 -4.03 -27.67 6.00
CA PRO A 7 -3.33 -26.57 6.63
C PRO A 7 -4.01 -25.27 6.22
N LYS A 8 -4.28 -24.46 7.23
CA LYS A 8 -4.76 -23.09 7.17
C LYS A 8 -3.81 -22.29 6.28
N SER A 9 -4.07 -22.27 4.97
CA SER A 9 -3.41 -21.36 4.05
C SER A 9 -3.77 -19.95 4.51
N GLU A 10 -2.80 -19.30 5.15
CA GLU A 10 -2.81 -17.86 5.39
C GLU A 10 -3.34 -17.19 4.13
N SER A 11 -4.46 -16.49 4.27
CA SER A 11 -4.99 -15.59 3.26
C SER A 11 -3.98 -14.48 3.05
N SER A 12 -2.90 -14.78 2.33
CA SER A 12 -2.06 -13.80 1.70
C SER A 12 -2.96 -13.15 0.66
N GLU A 13 -3.70 -12.11 1.05
CA GLU A 13 -4.26 -11.14 0.11
C GLU A 13 -3.10 -10.78 -0.83
N SER A 14 -3.17 -11.29 -2.05
CA SER A 14 -2.13 -11.09 -3.04
C SER A 14 -2.11 -9.60 -3.35
N VAL A 15 -1.07 -8.91 -2.92
CA VAL A 15 -0.85 -7.49 -3.26
C VAL A 15 -0.94 -7.32 -4.77
N SER A 16 -1.86 -6.46 -5.21
CA SER A 16 -2.01 -6.17 -6.63
C SER A 16 -0.75 -5.44 -7.12
N LEU A 17 -0.11 -6.01 -8.14
CA LEU A 17 1.08 -5.42 -8.75
C LEU A 17 0.78 -4.06 -9.37
N GLU A 18 -0.42 -3.88 -9.90
CA GLU A 18 -0.87 -2.62 -10.50
C GLU A 18 -1.02 -1.54 -9.44
N VAL A 19 -1.71 -1.85 -8.34
CA VAL A 19 -1.83 -0.95 -7.18
C VAL A 19 -0.45 -0.61 -6.62
N MET A 20 0.44 -1.60 -6.48
CA MET A 20 1.79 -1.38 -5.96
C MET A 20 2.61 -0.45 -6.86
N LYS A 21 2.52 -0.61 -8.18
CA LYS A 21 3.18 0.27 -9.16
C LYS A 21 2.65 1.71 -9.06
N PHE A 22 1.34 1.87 -8.97
CA PHE A 22 0.71 3.18 -8.79
C PHE A 22 1.18 3.86 -7.50
N LEU A 23 1.15 3.12 -6.38
CA LEU A 23 1.56 3.63 -5.07
C LEU A 23 3.04 4.03 -5.05
N ARG A 24 3.94 3.23 -5.65
CA ARG A 24 5.37 3.56 -5.77
C ARG A 24 5.61 4.80 -6.61
N LEU A 25 4.98 4.87 -7.78
CA LEU A 25 5.12 6.00 -8.69
C LEU A 25 4.74 7.31 -7.99
N TRP A 26 3.60 7.32 -7.31
CA TRP A 26 3.13 8.54 -6.64
C TRP A 26 3.88 8.83 -5.36
N HIS A 27 4.32 7.81 -4.61
CA HIS A 27 5.25 7.97 -3.52
C HIS A 27 6.50 8.76 -3.96
N GLU A 28 7.13 8.34 -5.05
CA GLU A 28 8.32 9.01 -5.60
C GLU A 28 8.02 10.41 -6.14
N ARG A 29 6.94 10.56 -6.92
CA ARG A 29 6.53 11.87 -7.47
C ARG A 29 6.21 12.90 -6.41
N MET A 30 5.74 12.46 -5.26
CA MET A 30 5.37 13.29 -4.12
C MET A 30 6.51 13.46 -3.11
N ALA A 31 7.76 13.41 -3.56
CA ALA A 31 8.94 13.56 -2.71
C ALA A 31 8.93 12.57 -1.52
N HIS A 32 8.65 11.30 -1.83
CA HIS A 32 8.60 10.21 -0.86
C HIS A 32 7.48 10.32 0.18
N ALA A 33 6.32 10.83 -0.22
CA ALA A 33 5.14 10.94 0.65
C ALA A 33 4.65 9.57 1.16
N ASN A 34 4.13 9.53 2.39
CA ASN A 34 3.53 8.33 2.95
C ASN A 34 2.40 7.79 2.04
N LEU A 35 2.29 6.46 1.85
CA LEU A 35 1.25 5.88 1.01
C LEU A 35 -0.18 6.24 1.45
N LYS A 36 -0.38 6.58 2.73
CA LYS A 36 -1.64 7.14 3.24
C LYS A 36 -2.00 8.46 2.54
N ALA A 37 -1.04 9.37 2.40
CA ALA A 37 -1.23 10.64 1.71
C ALA A 37 -1.54 10.41 0.22
N VAL A 38 -0.84 9.47 -0.42
CA VAL A 38 -1.12 9.06 -1.81
C VAL A 38 -2.56 8.56 -1.94
N VAL A 39 -3.03 7.70 -1.03
CA VAL A 39 -4.42 7.22 -1.05
C VAL A 39 -5.43 8.34 -0.87
N VAL A 40 -5.19 9.30 0.03
CA VAL A 40 -6.08 10.45 0.24
C VAL A 40 -6.20 11.29 -1.03
N LEU A 41 -5.06 11.62 -1.66
CA LEU A 41 -5.05 12.42 -2.88
C LEU A 41 -5.67 11.70 -4.08
N ALA A 42 -5.46 10.37 -4.17
CA ALA A 42 -6.07 9.56 -5.22
C ALA A 42 -7.60 9.61 -5.14
N ARG A 43 -8.16 9.63 -3.93
CA ARG A 43 -9.60 9.75 -3.69
C ARG A 43 -10.15 11.13 -4.02
N GLN A 44 -9.36 12.18 -3.82
CA GLN A 44 -9.74 13.56 -4.15
C GLN A 44 -9.69 13.81 -5.67
N GLY A 45 -9.12 12.87 -6.45
CA GLY A 45 -8.95 13.00 -7.88
C GLY A 45 -7.71 13.81 -8.28
N ASP A 46 -6.84 14.11 -7.32
CA ASP A 46 -5.66 14.96 -7.54
C ASP A 46 -4.50 14.20 -8.23
N ILE A 47 -4.52 12.87 -8.20
CA ILE A 47 -3.39 12.05 -8.70
C ILE A 47 -3.82 10.91 -9.65
N GLY A 48 -4.39 11.28 -10.80
CA GLY A 48 -4.60 10.37 -11.94
C GLY A 48 -5.66 9.28 -11.73
N GLU A 49 -5.74 8.34 -12.67
CA GLU A 49 -6.71 7.24 -12.65
C GLU A 49 -6.27 6.16 -11.66
N MET A 50 -7.17 5.82 -10.71
CA MET A 50 -6.91 4.79 -9.71
C MET A 50 -7.06 3.39 -10.32
N PRO A 51 -6.09 2.47 -10.08
CA PRO A 51 -6.19 1.10 -10.56
C PRO A 51 -7.33 0.32 -9.88
N GLU A 52 -7.78 -0.75 -10.52
CA GLU A 52 -8.79 -1.63 -9.94
C GLU A 52 -8.27 -2.28 -8.65
N GLY A 53 -9.14 -2.41 -7.64
CA GLY A 53 -8.76 -2.97 -6.34
C GLY A 53 -7.85 -2.07 -5.49
N PHE A 54 -7.71 -0.79 -5.85
CA PHE A 54 -7.01 0.19 -5.01
C PHE A 54 -7.60 0.22 -3.59
N PRO A 55 -6.79 0.31 -2.51
CA PRO A 55 -7.27 0.25 -1.12
C PRO A 55 -8.36 1.30 -0.84
N LYS A 56 -9.61 0.84 -0.87
CA LYS A 56 -10.80 1.63 -0.50
C LYS A 56 -11.00 1.55 1.01
N GLY A 57 -10.00 1.92 1.80
CA GLY A 57 -10.24 2.09 3.23
C GLY A 57 -11.41 3.07 3.47
N HIS A 58 -12.28 2.78 4.44
CA HIS A 58 -13.41 3.66 4.78
C HIS A 58 -12.97 5.09 5.16
N GLU A 59 -13.91 6.02 5.31
CA GLU A 59 -13.65 7.47 5.55
C GLU A 59 -12.64 7.77 6.69
N ASN A 60 -12.40 6.81 7.60
CA ASN A 60 -11.46 6.92 8.71
C ASN A 60 -10.33 5.86 8.69
N GLY A 61 -10.13 5.12 7.60
CA GLY A 61 -9.23 3.96 7.57
C GLY A 61 -8.45 3.76 6.26
N PHE A 62 -7.33 3.05 6.39
CA PHE A 62 -6.48 2.59 5.28
C PHE A 62 -6.49 1.05 5.22
N GLU A 63 -7.68 0.47 5.32
CA GLU A 63 -7.86 -0.98 5.25
C GLU A 63 -7.33 -1.53 3.91
N GLY A 64 -6.61 -2.65 3.97
CA GLY A 64 -5.93 -3.23 2.82
C GLY A 64 -4.66 -2.50 2.36
N LEU A 65 -4.26 -1.38 2.99
CA LEU A 65 -3.04 -0.65 2.60
C LEU A 65 -1.76 -1.26 3.23
N GLN A 66 -1.86 -1.85 4.42
CA GLN A 66 -0.71 -2.36 5.16
C GLN A 66 0.17 -3.31 4.32
N PRO A 67 -0.37 -4.27 3.55
CA PRO A 67 0.42 -5.16 2.70
C PRO A 67 1.27 -4.44 1.64
N TYR A 68 0.87 -3.24 1.22
CA TYR A 68 1.61 -2.39 0.28
C TYR A 68 2.69 -1.58 0.99
N MET A 69 2.40 -1.08 2.19
CA MET A 69 3.40 -0.41 3.03
C MET A 69 4.56 -1.35 3.35
N ASP A 70 4.26 -2.56 3.82
CA ASP A 70 5.27 -3.58 4.16
C ASP A 70 6.15 -3.97 2.96
N ARG A 71 5.66 -3.75 1.73
CA ARG A 71 6.35 -4.08 0.49
C ARG A 71 6.92 -2.86 -0.23
N LEU A 72 6.81 -1.65 0.31
CA LEU A 72 7.28 -0.43 -0.37
C LEU A 72 8.79 -0.43 -0.56
N ASN A 73 9.56 -0.90 0.41
CA ASN A 73 11.01 -1.09 0.27
C ASN A 73 11.69 0.08 -0.44
N CYS A 74 11.38 1.32 -0.05
CA CYS A 74 11.99 2.50 -0.66
C CYS A 74 13.34 2.77 0.00
N ASP A 75 14.41 2.61 -0.77
CA ASP A 75 15.78 2.81 -0.28
C ASP A 75 16.00 4.25 0.21
N THR A 76 15.51 5.25 -0.54
CA THR A 76 15.59 6.67 -0.14
C THR A 76 14.90 6.92 1.20
N CYS A 77 13.73 6.32 1.45
CA CYS A 77 13.04 6.46 2.71
C CYS A 77 13.72 5.73 3.86
N THR A 78 14.34 4.58 3.56
CA THR A 78 15.14 3.84 4.53
C THR A 78 16.34 4.66 4.98
N GLU A 79 17.05 5.28 4.04
CA GLU A 79 18.19 6.15 4.31
C GLU A 79 17.79 7.43 5.05
N THR A 80 16.68 8.06 4.64
CA THR A 80 16.26 9.37 5.17
C THR A 80 15.50 9.27 6.49
N TYR A 81 14.60 8.29 6.63
CA TYR A 81 13.66 8.18 7.75
C TYR A 81 13.86 6.93 8.60
N GLY A 82 14.77 6.02 8.23
CA GLY A 82 14.89 4.70 8.87
C GLY A 82 13.67 3.79 8.64
N ASN A 83 12.79 4.15 7.70
CA ASN A 83 11.56 3.43 7.41
C ASN A 83 11.37 3.28 5.89
N PRO A 84 11.36 2.04 5.34
CA PRO A 84 11.17 1.81 3.90
C PRO A 84 9.79 2.22 3.37
N SER A 85 8.84 2.50 4.26
CA SER A 85 7.45 2.84 3.94
C SER A 85 7.16 4.34 3.85
N GLY A 86 8.21 5.18 3.94
CA GLY A 86 8.09 6.64 3.98
C GLY A 86 8.06 7.21 5.40
N PRO A 87 7.86 8.53 5.54
CA PRO A 87 7.85 9.19 6.84
C PRO A 87 6.70 8.67 7.72
N ALA A 88 6.95 8.57 9.03
CA ALA A 88 5.98 8.05 10.00
C ALA A 88 4.75 8.98 10.19
N SER A 89 4.93 10.28 9.96
CA SER A 89 3.89 11.31 9.96
C SER A 89 3.63 11.81 8.54
N TRP A 90 2.37 12.12 8.25
CA TRP A 90 1.88 12.70 6.99
C TRP A 90 1.10 13.98 7.29
#